data_AF-A0A0R2FGH1-F1
#
_entry.id   AF-A0A0R2FGH1-F1
#
_cell.length_a   1.000
_cell.length_b   1.000
_cell.length_c   1.000
_cell.angle_alpha   90.00
_cell.angle_beta   90.00
_cell.angle_gamma   90.00
#
_symmetry.space_group_name_H-M   'P 1'
#
loop_
_entity.id
_entity.type
_entity.pdbx_description
1 polymer ?
#
loop_
_entity_poly.entity_id
_entity_poly.type
_entity_poly.pdbx_seq_one_letter_code
_entity_poly.pdbx_strand_id
1 'polypeptide(L)'
;MDRQGIYNQLKGHRWILRRQGTQVIKMGETGGLLNYSFSETGELFSEAHFDFDPGLHYWTFDEAQQFVELRDADKKIVQRLTVPEQIADQLVMRDPNGTDVFSCYAAIDAILNLQIAPQPLFVRAAVVTPIVQSGQVIIQIGMGTTSPLQQSASDLGIHVVPAVLRKRSDWSQLVQLILAHPQWQQIALLGAHHRVLRNPFLEMQAHLLYVGDTTEWIALNEQRKVQKLDPTVLLGSRSIVLEFLTLLLIRKTISTEGINRVLYENMGARLVHGRQVTTLGQYQTAKTWIN
;
A
#
# COMPACT_ATOMS: atom_id res chain seq x y z
N MET A 1 27.82 8.54 -12.95
CA MET A 1 27.75 8.25 -11.50
C MET A 1 28.91 7.34 -11.15
N ASP A 2 29.41 7.36 -9.91
CA ASP A 2 30.49 6.49 -9.43
C ASP A 2 29.94 5.30 -8.64
N ARG A 3 30.79 4.28 -8.37
CA ARG A 3 30.39 3.07 -7.63
C ARG A 3 29.80 3.38 -6.26
N GLN A 4 30.35 4.37 -5.55
CA GLN A 4 29.86 4.73 -4.22
C GLN A 4 28.48 5.40 -4.28
N GLY A 5 28.24 6.27 -5.28
CA GLY A 5 26.94 6.87 -5.53
C GLY A 5 25.87 5.83 -5.83
N ILE A 6 26.20 4.82 -6.64
CA ILE A 6 25.29 3.70 -6.93
C ILE A 6 25.06 2.84 -5.70
N TYR A 7 26.12 2.45 -4.97
CA TYR A 7 25.96 1.69 -3.73
C TYR A 7 25.03 2.39 -2.74
N ASN A 8 25.15 3.71 -2.59
CA ASN A 8 24.28 4.49 -1.71
C ASN A 8 22.80 4.44 -2.10
N GLN A 9 22.47 4.19 -3.37
CA GLN A 9 21.10 3.98 -3.85
C GLN A 9 20.62 2.54 -3.71
N LEU A 10 21.54 1.57 -3.70
CA LEU A 10 21.23 0.15 -3.58
C LEU A 10 21.10 -0.31 -2.12
N LYS A 11 21.94 0.26 -1.24
CA LYS A 11 22.07 -0.16 0.16
C LYS A 11 20.80 0.12 0.96
N GLY A 12 20.53 -0.71 1.95
CA GLY A 12 19.35 -0.55 2.80
C GLY A 12 18.04 -0.79 2.05
N HIS A 13 18.06 -1.59 0.98
CA HIS A 13 16.84 -1.98 0.27
C HIS A 13 16.82 -3.50 0.07
N ARG A 14 15.60 -4.06 0.06
CA ARG A 14 15.33 -5.44 -0.31
C ARG A 14 14.82 -5.43 -1.74
N TRP A 15 15.69 -5.83 -2.66
CA TRP A 15 15.41 -5.82 -4.07
C TRP A 15 14.70 -7.10 -4.48
N ILE A 16 13.48 -6.95 -5.00
CA ILE A 16 12.66 -8.05 -5.49
C ILE A 16 12.97 -8.26 -6.97
N LEU A 17 13.37 -9.49 -7.32
CA LEU A 17 13.50 -9.91 -8.71
C LEU A 17 12.11 -10.26 -9.29
N ARG A 18 11.76 -9.61 -10.40
CA ARG A 18 10.57 -9.89 -11.21
C ARG A 18 10.99 -10.40 -12.58
N ARG A 19 10.61 -11.64 -12.90
CA ARG A 19 10.81 -12.17 -14.26
C ARG A 19 9.70 -11.72 -15.20
N GLN A 20 10.04 -11.50 -16.46
CA GLN A 20 9.08 -11.03 -17.48
C GLN A 20 8.34 -9.75 -17.04
N GLY A 21 9.03 -8.90 -16.27
CA GLY A 21 8.59 -7.59 -15.79
C GLY A 21 7.51 -7.61 -14.71
N THR A 22 6.87 -8.75 -14.46
CA THR A 22 5.63 -8.81 -13.66
C THR A 22 5.55 -10.01 -12.72
N GLN A 23 6.28 -11.09 -12.97
CA GLN A 23 6.21 -12.30 -12.16
C GLN A 23 7.21 -12.23 -11.01
N VAL A 24 6.71 -12.06 -9.79
CA VAL A 24 7.56 -12.21 -8.61
C VAL A 24 7.81 -13.70 -8.36
N ILE A 25 9.07 -14.06 -8.14
CA ILE A 25 9.43 -15.42 -7.77
C ILE A 25 8.97 -15.66 -6.33
N LYS A 26 8.01 -16.58 -6.17
CA LYS A 26 7.45 -16.97 -4.87
C LYS A 26 8.14 -18.21 -4.32
N MET A 27 8.36 -18.23 -3.00
CA MET A 27 8.98 -19.32 -2.25
C MET A 27 7.89 -20.26 -1.71
N GLY A 28 7.82 -21.46 -2.28
CA GLY A 28 6.91 -22.53 -1.85
C GLY A 28 5.41 -22.22 -1.99
N GLU A 29 4.56 -23.11 -1.49
CA GLU A 29 3.10 -22.94 -1.49
C GLU A 29 2.62 -21.82 -0.55
N THR A 30 3.44 -21.45 0.43
CA THR A 30 3.14 -20.40 1.43
C THR A 30 3.50 -18.98 0.98
N GLY A 31 4.20 -18.80 -0.14
CA GLY A 31 4.24 -17.52 -0.86
C GLY A 31 5.25 -16.47 -0.38
N GLY A 32 6.41 -16.87 0.17
CA GLY A 32 7.50 -15.92 0.44
C GLY A 32 8.05 -15.27 -0.84
N LEU A 33 8.72 -14.12 -0.77
CA LEU A 33 9.33 -13.46 -1.94
C LEU A 33 10.85 -13.59 -1.90
N LEU A 34 11.47 -13.90 -3.05
CA LEU A 34 12.93 -13.87 -3.18
C LEU A 34 13.42 -12.42 -3.22
N ASN A 35 14.26 -12.06 -2.25
CA ASN A 35 14.81 -10.71 -2.09
C ASN A 35 16.33 -10.76 -2.04
N TYR A 36 16.98 -9.76 -2.63
CA TYR A 36 18.41 -9.56 -2.56
C TYR A 36 18.79 -8.26 -1.85
N SER A 37 19.87 -8.29 -1.09
CA SER A 37 20.50 -7.11 -0.48
C SER A 37 21.91 -6.94 -1.02
N PHE A 38 22.25 -5.70 -1.37
CA PHE A 38 23.54 -5.31 -1.95
C PHE A 38 24.46 -4.84 -0.82
N SER A 39 25.64 -5.45 -0.71
CA SER A 39 26.66 -5.05 0.26
C SER A 39 27.73 -4.15 -0.34
N GLU A 40 28.42 -3.38 0.49
CA GLU A 40 29.52 -2.51 0.07
C GLU A 40 30.70 -3.28 -0.54
N THR A 41 30.92 -4.50 -0.07
CA THR A 41 32.00 -5.40 -0.53
C THR A 41 31.74 -5.98 -1.92
N GLY A 42 30.52 -5.82 -2.45
CA GLY A 42 30.12 -6.37 -3.75
C GLY A 42 29.45 -7.73 -3.65
N GLU A 43 29.12 -8.23 -2.46
CA GLU A 43 28.34 -9.46 -2.27
C GLU A 43 26.84 -9.18 -2.33
N LEU A 44 26.08 -10.14 -2.86
CA LEU A 44 24.63 -10.19 -2.83
C LEU A 44 24.18 -11.20 -1.77
N PHE A 45 23.31 -10.75 -0.87
CA PHE A 45 22.75 -11.60 0.17
C PHE A 45 21.28 -11.87 -0.11
N SER A 46 20.88 -13.15 -0.05
CA SER A 46 19.50 -13.60 0.05
C SER A 46 19.30 -14.24 1.42
N GLU A 47 18.17 -13.99 2.07
CA GLU A 47 17.84 -14.55 3.39
C GLU A 47 17.64 -16.07 3.37
N ALA A 48 17.57 -16.68 2.18
CA ALA A 48 17.47 -18.12 2.05
C ALA A 48 18.22 -18.63 0.80
N HIS A 49 18.88 -19.78 0.96
CA HIS A 49 19.57 -20.53 -0.11
C HIS A 49 18.60 -21.52 -0.73
N PHE A 50 18.53 -21.56 -2.07
CA PHE A 50 17.60 -22.42 -2.80
C PHE A 50 18.19 -23.00 -4.07
N ASP A 51 17.72 -24.20 -4.45
CA ASP A 51 18.15 -24.90 -5.67
C ASP A 51 17.72 -24.21 -6.98
N PHE A 52 16.80 -23.23 -6.92
CA PHE A 52 16.33 -22.44 -8.06
C PHE A 52 16.86 -21.00 -8.06
N ASP A 53 17.76 -20.66 -7.12
CA ASP A 53 18.46 -19.36 -7.14
C ASP A 53 19.16 -19.23 -8.51
N PRO A 54 19.01 -18.11 -9.24
CA PRO A 54 19.80 -17.84 -10.44
C PRO A 54 21.32 -17.84 -10.22
N GLY A 55 21.78 -18.08 -8.99
CA GLY A 55 23.18 -18.22 -8.63
C GLY A 55 23.85 -16.87 -8.58
N LEU A 56 23.12 -15.83 -8.14
CA LEU A 56 23.63 -14.46 -8.09
C LEU A 56 24.30 -14.23 -6.74
N HIS A 57 25.63 -14.11 -6.75
CA HIS A 57 26.45 -14.01 -5.54
C HIS A 57 27.11 -12.66 -5.38
N TYR A 58 27.39 -11.95 -6.48
CA TYR A 58 28.11 -10.68 -6.44
C TYR A 58 27.47 -9.64 -7.33
N TRP A 59 27.78 -8.38 -7.04
CA TRP A 59 27.43 -7.24 -7.87
C TRP A 59 28.64 -6.32 -8.05
N THR A 60 28.71 -5.69 -9.23
CA THR A 60 29.68 -4.64 -9.55
C THR A 60 28.99 -3.51 -10.31
N PHE A 61 29.60 -2.33 -10.33
CA PHE A 61 29.12 -1.22 -11.15
C PHE A 61 30.13 -0.92 -12.26
N ASP A 62 29.68 -0.99 -13.50
CA ASP A 62 30.44 -0.54 -14.67
C ASP A 62 30.23 0.97 -14.82
N GLU A 63 31.21 1.77 -14.38
CA GLU A 63 31.16 3.23 -14.46
C GLU A 63 31.21 3.76 -15.90
N ALA A 64 31.82 3.03 -16.84
CA ALA A 64 31.91 3.48 -18.22
C ALA A 64 30.57 3.32 -18.95
N GLN A 65 29.90 2.19 -18.72
CA GLN A 65 28.63 1.87 -19.39
C GLN A 65 27.39 2.23 -18.56
N GLN A 66 27.58 2.62 -17.29
CA GLN A 66 26.52 2.92 -16.32
C GLN A 66 25.54 1.74 -16.13
N PHE A 67 26.08 0.55 -15.90
CA PHE A 67 25.29 -0.65 -15.58
C PHE A 67 25.69 -1.28 -14.25
N VAL A 68 24.70 -1.80 -13.52
CA VAL A 68 24.92 -2.72 -12.41
C VAL A 68 25.01 -4.13 -12.98
N GLU A 69 26.14 -4.80 -12.76
CA GLU A 69 26.37 -6.17 -13.23
C GLU A 69 26.19 -7.14 -12.06
N LEU A 70 25.30 -8.12 -12.22
CA LEU A 70 25.13 -9.22 -11.28
C LEU A 70 25.93 -10.43 -11.76
N ARG A 71 26.61 -11.10 -10.84
CA ARG A 71 27.61 -12.13 -11.12
C ARG A 71 27.39 -13.40 -10.31
N ASP A 72 27.80 -14.52 -10.89
CA ASP A 72 27.77 -15.82 -10.23
C ASP A 72 28.93 -16.05 -9.26
N ALA A 73 28.98 -17.23 -8.62
CA ALA A 73 30.05 -17.61 -7.71
C ALA A 73 31.44 -17.57 -8.36
N ASP A 74 31.52 -17.79 -9.68
CA ASP A 74 32.73 -17.73 -10.50
C ASP A 74 33.05 -16.30 -11.00
N LYS A 75 32.29 -15.29 -10.55
CA LYS A 75 32.38 -13.87 -10.92
C LYS A 75 32.08 -13.59 -12.41
N LYS A 76 31.44 -14.52 -13.12
CA LYS A 76 30.95 -14.29 -14.49
C LYS A 76 29.69 -13.44 -14.43
N ILE A 77 29.53 -12.55 -15.41
CA ILE A 77 28.35 -11.70 -15.52
C ILE A 77 27.17 -12.57 -15.94
N VAL A 78 26.17 -12.66 -15.07
CA VAL A 78 24.90 -13.37 -15.32
C VAL A 78 23.87 -12.41 -15.88
N GLN A 79 23.82 -11.18 -15.35
CA GLN A 79 22.84 -10.18 -15.76
C GLN A 79 23.41 -8.76 -15.66
N ARG A 80 22.93 -7.87 -16.54
CA ARG A 80 23.19 -6.44 -16.48
C ARG A 80 21.89 -5.71 -16.24
N LEU A 81 21.95 -4.68 -15.40
CA LEU A 81 20.80 -3.89 -15.01
C LEU A 81 21.13 -2.40 -15.18
N THR A 82 20.14 -1.62 -15.59
CA THR A 82 20.23 -0.15 -15.57
C THR A 82 20.50 0.34 -14.16
N VAL A 83 21.03 1.56 -14.05
CA VAL A 83 21.08 2.27 -12.76
C VAL A 83 19.67 2.39 -12.14
N PRO A 84 19.57 2.48 -10.80
CA PRO A 84 18.28 2.69 -10.14
C PRO A 84 17.57 3.95 -10.64
N GLU A 85 16.34 3.79 -11.11
CA GLU A 85 15.46 4.89 -11.49
C GLU A 85 14.29 4.98 -10.52
N GLN A 86 14.01 6.17 -10.02
CA GLN A 86 12.83 6.42 -9.21
C GLN A 86 11.59 6.50 -10.11
N ILE A 87 10.69 5.54 -9.97
CA ILE A 87 9.39 5.51 -10.65
C ILE A 87 8.30 5.50 -9.58
N ALA A 88 7.65 6.64 -9.37
CA ALA A 88 6.71 6.85 -8.27
C ALA A 88 7.37 6.59 -6.89
N ASP A 89 6.97 5.55 -6.18
CA ASP A 89 7.47 5.13 -4.86
C ASP A 89 8.49 3.98 -4.93
N GLN A 90 8.80 3.50 -6.13
CA GLN A 90 9.73 2.40 -6.36
C GLN A 90 11.06 2.90 -6.92
N LEU A 91 12.14 2.26 -6.47
CA LEU A 91 13.38 2.24 -7.23
C LEU A 91 13.34 1.01 -8.14
N VAL A 92 13.67 1.22 -9.40
CA VAL A 92 13.57 0.19 -10.44
C VAL A 92 14.87 0.12 -11.21
N MET A 93 15.40 -1.08 -11.36
CA MET A 93 16.48 -1.42 -12.27
C MET A 93 15.96 -2.43 -13.30
N ARG A 94 16.28 -2.23 -14.57
CA ARG A 94 15.76 -3.05 -15.68
C ARG A 94 16.89 -3.75 -16.39
N ASP A 95 16.64 -4.96 -16.86
CA ASP A 95 17.52 -5.58 -17.83
C ASP A 95 17.40 -4.82 -19.17
N PRO A 96 18.47 -4.23 -19.71
CA PRO A 96 18.42 -3.49 -20.98
C PRO A 96 18.16 -4.40 -22.18
N ASN A 97 18.47 -5.70 -22.08
CA ASN A 97 18.33 -6.68 -23.16
C ASN A 97 17.20 -7.68 -22.90
N GLY A 98 16.52 -7.56 -21.77
CA GLY A 98 15.53 -8.49 -21.29
C GLY A 98 14.24 -7.81 -20.86
N THR A 99 13.37 -8.60 -20.21
CA THR A 99 12.14 -8.10 -19.60
C THR A 99 12.19 -8.14 -18.08
N ASP A 100 13.28 -8.62 -17.51
CA ASP A 100 13.43 -8.78 -16.07
C ASP A 100 13.67 -7.44 -15.37
N VAL A 101 13.15 -7.33 -14.16
CA VAL A 101 13.15 -6.10 -13.39
C VAL A 101 13.52 -6.40 -11.95
N PHE A 102 14.46 -5.63 -11.41
CA PHE A 102 14.71 -5.53 -9.98
C PHE A 102 14.01 -4.29 -9.46
N SER A 103 13.29 -4.42 -8.36
CA SER A 103 12.60 -3.27 -7.77
C SER A 103 12.51 -3.37 -6.27
N CYS A 104 12.53 -2.22 -5.60
CA CYS A 104 12.23 -2.09 -4.19
C CYS A 104 11.29 -0.92 -3.96
N TYR A 105 10.63 -0.90 -2.80
CA TYR A 105 9.79 0.22 -2.37
C TYR A 105 10.56 1.00 -1.32
N ALA A 106 11.12 2.15 -1.70
CA ALA A 106 12.02 2.92 -0.84
C ALA A 106 11.38 3.28 0.52
N ALA A 107 10.07 3.54 0.53
CA ALA A 107 9.32 3.85 1.76
C ALA A 107 9.04 2.64 2.66
N ILE A 108 8.92 1.43 2.10
CA ILE A 108 8.63 0.21 2.86
C ILE A 108 9.92 -0.36 3.46
N ASP A 109 11.02 -0.33 2.70
CA ASP A 109 12.31 -0.83 3.20
C ASP A 109 12.88 0.05 4.31
N ALA A 110 12.65 1.37 4.29
CA ALA A 110 13.02 2.25 5.39
C ALA A 110 12.43 1.81 6.75
N ILE A 111 11.25 1.16 6.73
CA ILE A 111 10.57 0.63 7.92
C ILE A 111 11.15 -0.73 8.33
N LEU A 112 11.50 -1.59 7.36
CA LEU A 112 12.08 -2.92 7.59
C LEU A 112 13.54 -2.86 8.09
N ASN A 113 14.27 -1.78 7.78
CA ASN A 113 15.65 -1.56 8.27
C ASN A 113 15.74 -0.87 9.63
N LEU A 114 14.61 -0.56 10.27
CA LEU A 114 14.65 -0.18 11.68
C LEU A 114 15.16 -1.38 12.46
N GLN A 115 16.26 -1.22 13.23
CA GLN A 115 16.69 -2.25 14.17
C GLN A 115 15.55 -2.51 15.16
N ILE A 116 14.76 -3.56 14.92
CA ILE A 116 13.76 -4.07 15.86
C ILE A 116 14.46 -4.91 16.93
N ALA A 117 15.55 -4.38 17.50
CA ALA A 117 16.08 -4.84 18.77
C ALA A 117 15.75 -3.74 19.78
N PRO A 118 15.00 -4.02 20.86
CA PRO A 118 14.69 -3.01 21.85
C PRO A 118 16.00 -2.50 22.45
N GLN A 119 16.36 -1.25 22.13
CA GLN A 119 17.48 -0.58 22.81
C GLN A 119 17.08 -0.30 24.27
N PRO A 120 18.04 -0.39 25.22
CA PRO A 120 17.79 -0.34 26.65
C PRO A 120 17.08 0.96 27.05
N LEU A 121 16.13 0.80 27.98
CA LEU A 121 15.44 1.90 28.66
C LEU A 121 16.49 2.93 29.11
N PHE A 122 16.24 4.21 28.80
CA PHE A 122 17.05 5.40 29.14
C PHE A 122 18.12 5.83 28.12
N VAL A 123 17.72 6.68 27.15
CA VAL A 123 18.26 8.05 26.98
C VAL A 123 17.16 8.94 26.37
N ARG A 124 17.01 10.16 26.89
CA ARG A 124 16.00 11.15 26.46
C ARG A 124 16.34 11.83 25.14
N ALA A 125 15.28 12.01 24.35
CA ALA A 125 14.98 13.09 23.39
C ALA A 125 15.73 13.15 22.03
N ALA A 126 15.07 12.61 21.02
CA ALA A 126 14.81 13.32 19.76
C ALA A 126 13.29 13.29 19.54
N VAL A 127 12.73 14.30 18.87
CA VAL A 127 11.28 14.49 18.67
C VAL A 127 10.70 13.29 17.92
N VAL A 128 10.22 12.30 18.69
CA VAL A 128 9.40 11.20 18.21
C VAL A 128 8.01 11.79 18.02
N THR A 129 7.59 11.93 16.77
CA THR A 129 6.16 12.06 16.44
C THR A 129 5.43 11.00 17.25
N PRO A 130 4.48 11.37 18.13
CA PRO A 130 3.97 10.42 19.10
C PRO A 130 3.31 9.27 18.35
N ILE A 131 3.79 8.05 18.58
CA ILE A 131 3.05 6.83 18.30
C ILE A 131 1.86 6.88 19.27
N VAL A 132 0.76 7.50 18.85
CA VAL A 132 -0.47 7.51 19.63
C VAL A 132 -1.20 6.21 19.37
N GLN A 133 -1.49 5.54 20.47
CA GLN A 133 -2.15 4.25 20.65
C GLN A 133 -3.63 4.23 20.22
N SER A 134 -4.09 5.08 19.29
CA SER A 134 -5.48 5.03 18.84
C SER A 134 -5.63 3.96 17.77
N GLY A 135 -6.44 2.93 18.04
CA GLY A 135 -6.81 1.92 17.05
C GLY A 135 -7.67 2.47 15.89
N GLN A 136 -7.81 3.78 15.75
CA GLN A 136 -8.62 4.46 14.76
C GLN A 136 -7.73 5.14 13.72
N VAL A 137 -8.03 4.95 12.44
CA VAL A 137 -7.30 5.58 11.34
C VAL A 137 -8.24 5.99 10.20
N ILE A 138 -7.97 7.15 9.62
CA ILE A 138 -8.60 7.60 8.38
C ILE A 138 -7.58 7.49 7.25
N ILE A 139 -7.94 6.78 6.20
CA ILE A 139 -7.21 6.67 4.95
C ILE A 139 -7.80 7.67 3.98
N GLN A 140 -7.07 8.74 3.71
CA GLN A 140 -7.49 9.80 2.80
C GLN A 140 -7.33 9.36 1.35
N ILE A 141 -8.43 9.30 0.60
CA ILE A 141 -8.41 9.03 -0.83
C ILE A 141 -8.15 10.34 -1.58
N GLY A 142 -7.03 10.39 -2.29
CA GLY A 142 -6.62 11.53 -3.12
C GLY A 142 -5.40 12.29 -2.57
N MET A 143 -4.75 13.05 -3.46
CA MET A 143 -3.53 13.78 -3.16
C MET A 143 -3.83 15.10 -2.42
N GLY A 144 -3.04 15.38 -1.38
CA GLY A 144 -3.03 16.68 -0.70
C GLY A 144 -2.59 16.54 0.76
N THR A 145 -1.48 17.19 1.12
CA THR A 145 -0.98 17.33 2.51
C THR A 145 -1.68 18.46 3.28
N THR A 146 -2.55 19.20 2.59
CA THR A 146 -3.41 20.25 3.15
C THR A 146 -4.81 20.02 2.59
N SER A 147 -5.64 19.29 3.32
CA SER A 147 -7.02 18.98 2.92
C SER A 147 -8.00 19.34 4.04
N PRO A 148 -9.27 19.66 3.70
CA PRO A 148 -10.33 19.81 4.70
C PRO A 148 -10.45 18.61 5.65
N LEU A 149 -10.22 17.40 5.13
CA LEU A 149 -10.28 16.17 5.90
C LEU A 149 -9.16 16.12 6.93
N GLN A 150 -7.93 16.39 6.50
CA GLN A 150 -6.76 16.34 7.37
C GLN A 150 -6.84 17.37 8.49
N GLN A 151 -7.33 18.58 8.19
CA GLN A 151 -7.53 19.61 9.20
C GLN A 151 -8.59 19.18 10.23
N SER A 152 -9.78 18.79 9.78
CA SER A 152 -10.88 18.40 10.68
C SER A 152 -10.60 17.11 11.47
N ALA A 153 -9.89 16.13 10.89
CA ALA A 153 -9.47 14.93 11.61
C ALA A 153 -8.39 15.22 12.66
N SER A 154 -7.47 16.16 12.37
CA SER A 154 -6.45 16.60 13.34
C SER A 154 -7.10 17.26 14.56
N ASP A 155 -8.14 18.07 14.38
CA ASP A 155 -8.90 18.68 15.49
C ASP A 155 -9.54 17.64 16.42
N LEU A 156 -9.82 16.44 15.89
CA LEU A 156 -10.39 15.30 16.61
C LEU A 156 -9.33 14.32 17.13
N GLY A 157 -8.03 14.59 16.91
CA GLY A 157 -6.94 13.70 17.29
C GLY A 157 -6.89 12.38 16.53
N ILE A 158 -7.51 12.31 15.34
CA ILE A 158 -7.57 11.10 14.51
C ILE A 158 -6.44 11.13 13.49
N HIS A 159 -5.70 10.03 13.38
CA HIS A 159 -4.61 9.91 12.42
C HIS A 159 -5.12 9.78 10.97
N VAL A 160 -4.50 10.52 10.06
CA VAL A 160 -4.83 10.50 8.62
C VAL A 160 -3.63 10.01 7.83
N VAL A 161 -3.85 8.97 7.02
CA VAL A 161 -2.85 8.40 6.10
C VAL A 161 -3.30 8.64 4.66
N PRO A 162 -2.50 9.32 3.82
CA PRO A 162 -2.86 9.53 2.42
C PRO A 162 -2.73 8.24 1.60
N ALA A 163 -3.67 8.02 0.68
CA ALA A 163 -3.65 6.94 -0.29
C ALA A 163 -4.19 7.40 -1.65
N VAL A 164 -3.59 6.89 -2.72
CA VAL A 164 -4.04 7.13 -4.10
C VAL A 164 -4.68 5.86 -4.60
N LEU A 165 -5.99 5.83 -4.89
CA LEU A 165 -6.71 4.63 -5.32
C LEU A 165 -7.22 4.76 -6.77
N ARG A 166 -6.31 4.70 -7.75
CA ARG A 166 -6.64 4.91 -9.18
C ARG A 166 -6.64 3.62 -9.99
N LYS A 167 -5.74 2.69 -9.67
CA LYS A 167 -5.54 1.43 -10.38
C LYS A 167 -5.54 0.26 -9.39
N ARG A 168 -5.73 -0.96 -9.90
CA ARG A 168 -5.81 -2.18 -9.08
C ARG A 168 -4.60 -2.37 -8.14
N SER A 169 -3.40 -2.02 -8.59
CA SER A 169 -2.20 -2.11 -7.74
C SER A 169 -2.32 -1.27 -6.48
N ASP A 170 -3.00 -0.13 -6.56
CA ASP A 170 -3.14 0.79 -5.43
C ASP A 170 -4.03 0.20 -4.33
N TRP A 171 -5.11 -0.48 -4.73
CA TRP A 171 -5.98 -1.23 -3.82
C TRP A 171 -5.23 -2.40 -3.16
N SER A 172 -4.31 -3.03 -3.90
CA SER A 172 -3.44 -4.06 -3.35
C SER A 172 -2.46 -3.49 -2.33
N GLN A 173 -1.88 -2.31 -2.60
CA GLN A 173 -1.01 -1.61 -1.67
C GLN A 173 -1.77 -1.20 -0.40
N LEU A 174 -3.02 -0.77 -0.53
CA LEU A 174 -3.90 -0.46 0.61
C LEU A 174 -4.10 -1.67 1.53
N VAL A 175 -4.32 -2.87 0.97
CA VAL A 175 -4.41 -4.11 1.77
C VAL A 175 -3.11 -4.35 2.52
N GLN A 176 -1.97 -4.25 1.84
CA GLN A 176 -0.66 -4.45 2.46
C GLN A 176 -0.40 -3.45 3.58
N LEU A 177 -0.78 -2.18 3.39
CA LEU A 177 -0.70 -1.14 4.40
C LEU A 177 -1.51 -1.51 5.64
N ILE A 178 -2.79 -1.88 5.49
CA ILE A 178 -3.63 -2.28 6.63
C ILE A 178 -3.10 -3.54 7.33
N LEU A 179 -2.51 -4.47 6.57
CA LEU A 179 -1.88 -5.67 7.12
C LEU A 179 -0.63 -5.33 7.95
N ALA A 180 0.21 -4.40 7.47
CA ALA A 180 1.42 -3.94 8.15
C ALA A 180 1.13 -3.16 9.45
N HIS A 181 -0.09 -2.68 9.64
CA HIS A 181 -0.51 -1.94 10.83
C HIS A 181 -1.61 -2.70 11.62
N PRO A 182 -1.26 -3.80 12.32
CA PRO A 182 -2.24 -4.59 13.08
C PRO A 182 -2.92 -3.82 14.22
N GLN A 183 -2.35 -2.70 14.66
CA GLN A 183 -2.93 -1.81 15.66
C GLN A 183 -4.17 -1.05 15.17
N TRP A 184 -4.37 -0.90 13.85
CA TRP A 184 -5.53 -0.20 13.29
C TRP A 184 -6.79 -1.06 13.36
N GLN A 185 -7.59 -0.90 14.39
CA GLN A 185 -8.83 -1.67 14.62
C GLN A 185 -10.05 -1.12 13.89
N GLN A 186 -10.11 0.20 13.67
CA GLN A 186 -11.21 0.90 13.02
C GLN A 186 -10.65 1.77 11.90
N ILE A 187 -11.16 1.59 10.69
CA ILE A 187 -10.61 2.16 9.47
C ILE A 187 -11.72 2.87 8.72
N ALA A 188 -11.45 4.11 8.33
CA ALA A 188 -12.29 4.85 7.41
C ALA A 188 -11.51 5.18 6.14
N LEU A 189 -12.10 5.03 4.98
CA LEU A 189 -11.63 5.53 3.69
C LEU A 189 -12.48 6.77 3.37
N LEU A 190 -11.85 7.95 3.35
CA LEU A 190 -12.55 9.22 3.13
C LEU A 190 -11.86 10.03 2.03
N GLY A 191 -12.60 10.57 1.08
CA GLY A 191 -12.05 11.47 0.06
C GLY A 191 -11.50 12.76 0.68
N ALA A 192 -10.40 13.30 0.14
CA ALA A 192 -9.71 14.48 0.69
C ALA A 192 -10.60 15.74 0.85
N HIS A 193 -11.69 15.84 0.10
CA HIS A 193 -12.62 16.98 0.12
C HIS A 193 -13.66 16.92 1.26
N HIS A 194 -13.72 15.82 2.00
CA HIS A 194 -14.63 15.66 3.13
C HIS A 194 -14.15 16.46 4.34
N ARG A 195 -15.07 16.85 5.22
CA ARG A 195 -14.76 17.31 6.57
C ARG A 195 -15.40 16.39 7.58
N VAL A 196 -14.68 15.97 8.61
CA VAL A 196 -15.20 15.11 9.68
C VAL A 196 -15.59 16.01 10.85
N LEU A 197 -16.88 16.06 11.20
CA LEU A 197 -17.38 16.95 12.25
C LEU A 197 -17.30 16.33 13.65
N ARG A 198 -17.32 15.00 13.73
CA ARG A 198 -17.18 14.21 14.97
C ARG A 198 -16.43 12.92 14.70
N ASN A 199 -15.96 12.26 15.76
CA ASN A 199 -15.30 10.97 15.63
C ASN A 199 -16.24 9.96 14.93
N PRO A 200 -15.89 9.48 13.72
CA PRO A 200 -16.79 8.72 12.88
C PRO A 200 -16.88 7.24 13.29
N PHE A 201 -16.13 6.83 14.32
CA PHE A 201 -15.98 5.44 14.75
C PHE A 201 -16.81 5.08 15.99
N LEU A 202 -17.41 6.06 16.67
CA LEU A 202 -18.04 5.89 18.00
C LEU A 202 -19.22 4.92 18.00
N GLU A 203 -19.99 4.92 16.92
CA GLU A 203 -21.26 4.17 16.82
C GLU A 203 -21.17 3.00 15.82
N MET A 204 -19.95 2.66 15.39
CA MET A 204 -19.74 1.58 14.42
C MET A 204 -19.80 0.21 15.07
N GLN A 205 -20.54 -0.70 14.44
CA GLN A 205 -20.54 -2.10 14.82
C GLN A 205 -19.43 -2.86 14.09
N ALA A 206 -18.71 -3.73 14.81
CA ALA A 206 -17.51 -4.38 14.29
C ALA A 206 -17.74 -5.27 13.05
N HIS A 207 -18.95 -5.77 12.83
CA HIS A 207 -19.30 -6.69 11.75
C HIS A 207 -20.00 -6.00 10.56
N LEU A 208 -20.16 -4.67 10.60
CA LEU A 208 -20.83 -3.90 9.57
C LEU A 208 -19.83 -3.03 8.80
N LEU A 209 -20.07 -2.92 7.50
CA LEU A 209 -19.37 -2.02 6.59
C LEU A 209 -20.32 -0.88 6.22
N TYR A 210 -19.93 0.33 6.59
CA TYR A 210 -20.69 1.55 6.34
C TYR A 210 -20.14 2.19 5.06
N VAL A 211 -20.99 2.44 4.07
CA VAL A 211 -20.57 3.04 2.80
C VAL A 211 -21.50 4.20 2.45
N GLY A 212 -20.94 5.34 2.08
CA GLY A 212 -21.73 6.46 1.59
C GLY A 212 -22.46 6.09 0.30
N ASP A 213 -23.53 6.80 -0.02
CA ASP A 213 -24.22 6.66 -1.29
C ASP A 213 -24.42 8.00 -1.99
N THR A 214 -24.77 7.92 -3.26
CA THR A 214 -25.13 9.06 -4.08
C THR A 214 -26.62 9.00 -4.41
N THR A 215 -27.16 10.07 -4.97
CA THR A 215 -28.55 10.10 -5.46
C THR A 215 -28.74 9.34 -6.78
N GLU A 216 -27.66 8.79 -7.36
CA GLU A 216 -27.69 8.07 -8.63
C GLU A 216 -28.05 6.59 -8.40
N TRP A 217 -28.64 5.98 -9.43
CA TRP A 217 -28.96 4.56 -9.45
C TRP A 217 -28.08 3.83 -10.46
N ILE A 218 -27.65 2.62 -10.10
CA ILE A 218 -26.86 1.74 -10.98
C ILE A 218 -27.56 0.38 -11.13
N ALA A 219 -27.50 -0.19 -12.32
CA ALA A 219 -27.96 -1.55 -12.56
C ALA A 219 -26.85 -2.53 -12.12
N LEU A 220 -27.16 -3.44 -11.20
CA LEU A 220 -26.27 -4.57 -10.89
C LEU A 220 -26.35 -5.65 -11.96
N ASN A 221 -27.55 -5.83 -12.52
CA ASN A 221 -27.87 -6.67 -13.66
C ASN A 221 -29.15 -6.14 -14.34
N GLU A 222 -29.62 -6.80 -15.39
CA GLU A 222 -30.80 -6.40 -16.18
C GLU A 222 -32.08 -6.21 -15.35
N GLN A 223 -32.17 -6.86 -14.19
CA GLN A 223 -33.39 -6.96 -13.38
C GLN A 223 -33.28 -6.23 -12.04
N ARG A 224 -32.08 -5.80 -11.64
CA ARG A 224 -31.84 -5.22 -10.31
C ARG A 224 -31.11 -3.89 -10.40
N LYS A 225 -31.84 -2.81 -10.06
CA LYS A 225 -31.28 -1.47 -9.84
C LYS A 225 -31.10 -1.23 -8.34
N VAL A 226 -29.97 -0.64 -7.99
CA VAL A 226 -29.61 -0.27 -6.61
C VAL A 226 -29.08 1.15 -6.59
N GLN A 227 -29.07 1.74 -5.41
CA GLN A 227 -28.47 3.05 -5.22
C GLN A 227 -26.96 2.94 -5.42
N LYS A 228 -26.37 3.92 -6.09
CA LYS A 228 -24.94 3.94 -6.33
C LYS A 228 -24.21 4.32 -5.04
N LEU A 229 -23.33 3.44 -4.58
CA LEU A 229 -22.47 3.66 -3.44
C LEU A 229 -21.28 4.53 -3.83
N ASP A 230 -20.89 5.42 -2.92
CA ASP A 230 -19.71 6.27 -3.01
C ASP A 230 -18.52 5.59 -2.31
N PRO A 231 -17.57 5.02 -3.07
CA PRO A 231 -16.42 4.34 -2.49
C PRO A 231 -15.42 5.31 -1.85
N THR A 232 -15.63 6.61 -1.98
CA THR A 232 -14.82 7.63 -1.29
C THR A 232 -15.30 7.88 0.14
N VAL A 233 -16.37 7.21 0.58
CA VAL A 233 -16.78 7.18 1.98
C VAL A 233 -17.07 5.74 2.38
N LEU A 234 -16.16 5.14 3.14
CA LEU A 234 -16.32 3.78 3.65
C LEU A 234 -15.74 3.69 5.05
N LEU A 235 -16.43 3.05 5.98
CA LEU A 235 -15.99 2.86 7.35
C LEU A 235 -16.27 1.43 7.80
N GLY A 236 -15.31 0.81 8.48
CA GLY A 236 -15.49 -0.51 9.04
C GLY A 236 -14.45 -0.83 10.12
N SER A 237 -14.63 -1.97 10.78
CA SER A 237 -13.54 -2.59 11.51
C SER A 237 -12.43 -3.04 10.55
N ARG A 238 -11.23 -3.27 11.07
CA ARG A 238 -10.11 -3.79 10.29
C ARG A 238 -10.48 -5.05 9.49
N SER A 239 -11.16 -5.99 10.12
CA SER A 239 -11.50 -7.28 9.51
C SER A 239 -12.47 -7.12 8.35
N ILE A 240 -13.56 -6.37 8.52
CA ILE A 240 -14.58 -6.19 7.48
C ILE A 240 -14.03 -5.37 6.30
N VAL A 241 -13.14 -4.41 6.57
CA VAL A 241 -12.46 -3.63 5.53
C VAL A 241 -11.50 -4.50 4.73
N LEU A 242 -10.67 -5.32 5.39
CA LEU A 242 -9.76 -6.26 4.71
C LEU A 242 -10.50 -7.30 3.87
N GLU A 243 -11.62 -7.81 4.37
CA GLU A 243 -12.49 -8.74 3.63
C GLU A 243 -13.03 -8.09 2.36
N PHE A 244 -13.62 -6.90 2.48
CA PHE A 244 -14.11 -6.13 1.33
C PHE A 244 -13.01 -5.90 0.29
N LEU A 245 -11.84 -5.43 0.72
CA LEU A 245 -10.73 -5.14 -0.19
C LEU A 245 -10.22 -6.41 -0.89
N THR A 246 -10.20 -7.55 -0.20
CA THR A 246 -9.79 -8.83 -0.76
C THR A 246 -10.80 -9.31 -1.82
N LEU A 247 -12.09 -9.23 -1.51
CA LEU A 247 -13.17 -9.54 -2.47
C LEU A 247 -13.12 -8.62 -3.70
N LEU A 248 -12.81 -7.33 -3.49
CA LEU A 248 -12.62 -6.37 -4.56
C LEU A 248 -11.42 -6.74 -5.45
N LEU A 249 -10.30 -7.17 -4.84
CA LEU A 249 -9.10 -7.56 -5.57
C LEU A 249 -9.27 -8.87 -6.36
N ILE A 250 -10.22 -9.75 -6.03
CA ILE A 250 -10.52 -10.91 -6.88
C ILE A 250 -11.04 -10.47 -8.27
N ARG A 251 -11.73 -9.33 -8.35
CA ARG A 251 -12.31 -8.80 -9.61
C ARG A 251 -11.21 -8.33 -10.57
N LYS A 252 -11.26 -8.77 -11.85
CA LYS A 252 -10.26 -8.43 -12.88
C LYS A 252 -10.05 -6.91 -13.02
N THR A 253 -11.13 -6.13 -12.98
CA THR A 253 -11.13 -4.67 -13.05
C THR A 253 -11.80 -4.07 -11.81
N ILE A 254 -11.23 -3.00 -11.27
CA ILE A 254 -11.81 -2.22 -10.19
C ILE A 254 -12.46 -1.00 -10.81
N SER A 255 -13.78 -1.03 -10.92
CA SER A 255 -14.61 0.07 -11.39
C SER A 255 -15.67 0.39 -10.35
N THR A 256 -16.34 1.52 -10.49
CA THR A 256 -17.49 1.89 -9.66
C THR A 256 -18.56 0.81 -9.65
N GLU A 257 -18.86 0.22 -10.81
CA GLU A 257 -19.80 -0.91 -10.93
C GLU A 257 -19.27 -2.14 -10.19
N GLY A 258 -17.98 -2.48 -10.37
CA GLY A 258 -17.35 -3.62 -9.69
C GLY A 258 -17.38 -3.48 -8.16
N ILE A 259 -17.13 -2.27 -7.64
CA ILE A 259 -17.21 -1.98 -6.21
C ILE A 259 -18.65 -2.15 -5.70
N ASN A 260 -19.63 -1.52 -6.37
CA ASN A 260 -21.05 -1.65 -6.02
C ASN A 260 -21.49 -3.12 -6.03
N ARG A 261 -21.04 -3.88 -7.02
CA ARG A 261 -21.37 -5.30 -7.16
C ARG A 261 -20.79 -6.11 -6.00
N VAL A 262 -19.53 -5.92 -5.61
CA VAL A 262 -18.95 -6.58 -4.42
C VAL A 262 -19.73 -6.22 -3.16
N LEU A 263 -20.06 -4.94 -2.97
CA LEU A 263 -20.78 -4.48 -1.78
C LEU A 263 -22.18 -5.10 -1.68
N TYR A 264 -22.97 -5.08 -2.76
CA TYR A 264 -24.33 -5.60 -2.74
C TYR A 264 -24.42 -7.13 -2.83
N GLU A 265 -23.54 -7.80 -3.57
CA GLU A 265 -23.59 -9.27 -3.75
C GLU A 265 -22.86 -10.01 -2.63
N ASN A 266 -21.73 -9.50 -2.14
CA ASN A 266 -20.88 -10.22 -1.18
C ASN A 266 -20.97 -9.66 0.25
N MET A 267 -21.28 -8.37 0.39
CA MET A 267 -21.36 -7.71 1.70
C MET A 267 -22.80 -7.34 2.10
N GLY A 268 -23.81 -7.67 1.31
CA GLY A 268 -25.18 -7.15 1.46
C GLY A 268 -25.80 -7.33 2.85
N ALA A 269 -25.57 -8.46 3.53
CA ALA A 269 -26.07 -8.70 4.89
C ALA A 269 -25.35 -7.88 5.98
N ARG A 270 -24.20 -7.30 5.65
CA ARG A 270 -23.33 -6.52 6.54
C ARG A 270 -23.11 -5.09 6.03
N LEU A 271 -23.83 -4.69 4.99
CA LEU A 271 -23.69 -3.39 4.34
C LEU A 271 -24.70 -2.42 4.94
N VAL A 272 -24.21 -1.29 5.43
CA VAL A 272 -25.02 -0.13 5.82
C VAL A 272 -24.70 1.01 4.87
N HIS A 273 -25.72 1.63 4.27
CA HIS A 273 -25.53 2.80 3.42
C HIS A 273 -26.64 3.84 3.60
N GLY A 274 -26.46 5.00 2.99
CA GLY A 274 -27.45 6.09 3.01
C GLY A 274 -27.38 6.98 4.24
N ARG A 275 -28.54 7.50 4.65
CA ARG A 275 -28.66 8.49 5.73
C ARG A 275 -28.02 8.05 7.04
N GLN A 276 -27.96 6.74 7.29
CA GLN A 276 -27.31 6.20 8.48
C GLN A 276 -25.79 6.46 8.46
N VAL A 277 -25.14 6.36 7.31
CA VAL A 277 -23.69 6.57 7.17
C VAL A 277 -23.33 8.04 7.28
N THR A 278 -24.11 8.93 6.69
CA THR A 278 -23.89 10.38 6.84
C THR A 278 -24.14 10.85 8.27
N THR A 279 -25.09 10.25 8.98
CA THR A 279 -25.39 10.56 10.38
C THR A 279 -24.32 10.01 11.33
N LEU A 280 -23.82 8.80 11.09
CA LEU A 280 -22.78 8.15 11.89
C LEU A 280 -21.40 8.76 11.67
N GLY A 281 -21.04 9.02 10.41
CA GLY A 281 -19.75 9.59 10.06
C GLY A 281 -19.66 11.10 10.25
N GLN A 282 -20.81 11.78 10.42
CA GLN A 282 -20.96 13.24 10.51
C GLN A 282 -19.97 14.00 9.63
N TYR A 283 -19.88 13.64 8.36
CA TYR A 283 -18.98 14.30 7.43
C TYR A 283 -19.76 15.16 6.44
N GLN A 284 -19.20 16.32 6.08
CA GLN A 284 -19.75 17.16 5.03
C GLN A 284 -19.08 16.81 3.71
N THR A 285 -19.87 16.47 2.69
CA THR A 285 -19.40 16.40 1.31
C THR A 285 -19.53 17.79 0.67
N ALA A 286 -18.58 18.18 -0.17
CA ALA A 286 -18.62 19.49 -0.85
C ALA A 286 -19.85 19.68 -1.78
N LYS A 287 -20.63 18.61 -2.04
CA LYS A 287 -21.79 18.60 -2.95
C LYS A 287 -23.15 18.49 -2.27
N THR A 288 -23.23 18.38 -0.95
CA THR A 288 -24.54 18.37 -0.25
C THR A 288 -24.91 19.76 0.25
N TRP A 289 -25.09 20.69 -0.69
CA TRP A 289 -25.98 21.82 -0.50
C TRP A 289 -27.33 21.43 -1.12
N ILE A 290 -28.26 21.01 -0.28
CA ILE A 290 -29.68 21.15 -0.61
C ILE A 290 -30.09 22.50 -0.03
N ASN A 291 -30.32 23.47 -0.91
CA ASN A 291 -31.53 24.27 -0.82
C ASN A 291 -32.54 23.65 -1.76
#